data_AF-A0A9X8QJ04-F1
#
_entry.id   AF-A0A9X8QJ04-F1
#
_cell.length_a   1.000
_cell.length_b   1.000
_cell.length_c   1.000
_cell.angle_alpha   90.00
_cell.angle_beta   90.00
_cell.angle_gamma   90.00
#
_symmetry.space_group_name_H-M   'P 1'
#
loop_
_entity.id
_entity.type
_entity.pdbx_description
1 polymer ?
#
loop_
_entity_poly.entity_id
_entity_poly.type
_entity_poly.pdbx_seq_one_letter_code
_entity_poly.pdbx_strand_id
1 'polypeptide(L)'
;MVHLHKIDGWDFSLSAKVYRDAYLGQSFTVSGEESTLPYNLKVSWTRHNTHLFEQEDQVGCTTSGICSHEVTLLECKSGKSHSSGSTGYHRHEDDERCDKKTRYEAGFYSNCPGIRTDLNRYKTSNYTVTVDFMDSKRPQIKLGQFTGETQYMADSIETLCEGHCFL
;
A
#
# COMPACT_ATOMS: atom_id res chain seq x y z
N MET A 1 1.73 -12.54 -11.30
CA MET A 1 2.36 -13.05 -12.53
C MET A 1 2.97 -14.39 -12.17
N VAL A 2 2.65 -15.48 -12.86
CA VAL A 2 3.20 -16.81 -12.56
C VAL A 2 4.25 -17.13 -13.62
N HIS A 3 5.47 -17.45 -13.19
CA HIS A 3 6.56 -17.87 -14.06
C HIS A 3 6.71 -19.39 -13.93
N LEU A 4 6.44 -20.13 -14.99
CA LEU A 4 6.69 -21.58 -15.05
C LEU A 4 8.00 -21.78 -15.81
N HIS A 5 8.98 -22.44 -15.19
CA HIS A 5 10.23 -22.84 -15.86
C HIS A 5 10.25 -24.36 -16.03
N LYS A 6 10.67 -24.84 -17.22
CA LYS A 6 10.73 -26.27 -17.55
C LYS A 6 12.15 -26.72 -17.89
N ILE A 7 12.43 -27.98 -17.55
CA ILE A 7 13.61 -28.77 -17.93
C ILE A 7 13.31 -29.53 -19.25
N ASP A 8 14.31 -29.57 -20.13
CA ASP A 8 14.39 -30.22 -21.45
C ASP A 8 13.88 -29.43 -22.68
N GLY A 9 14.75 -28.51 -23.12
CA GLY A 9 15.18 -28.42 -24.52
C GLY A 9 14.36 -27.58 -25.51
N TRP A 10 13.16 -27.13 -25.15
CA TRP A 10 12.35 -26.23 -25.98
C TRP A 10 11.77 -25.11 -25.11
N ASP A 11 12.28 -23.88 -25.27
CA ASP A 11 11.83 -22.72 -24.50
C ASP A 11 10.47 -22.24 -24.98
N PHE A 12 9.43 -22.57 -24.22
CA PHE A 12 8.13 -21.91 -24.32
C PHE A 12 7.82 -21.24 -22.99
N SER A 13 7.65 -19.92 -23.00
CA SER A 13 7.20 -19.15 -21.85
C SER A 13 5.71 -18.85 -22.01
N LEU A 14 4.87 -19.46 -21.17
CA LEU A 14 3.46 -19.11 -21.08
C LEU A 14 3.30 -18.11 -19.94
N SER A 15 3.12 -16.84 -20.28
CA SER A 15 2.79 -15.79 -19.31
C SER A 15 1.33 -15.41 -19.46
N ALA A 16 0.48 -15.88 -18.54
CA ALA A 16 -0.93 -15.48 -18.48
C ALA A 16 -1.11 -14.40 -17.41
N LYS A 17 -1.74 -13.28 -17.79
CA LYS A 17 -2.16 -12.27 -16.83
C LYS A 17 -3.41 -12.79 -16.10
N VAL A 18 -3.23 -13.26 -14.88
CA VAL A 18 -4.32 -13.64 -14.00
C VAL A 18 -4.74 -12.40 -13.21
N TYR A 19 -5.94 -11.90 -13.49
CA TYR A 19 -6.52 -10.79 -12.74
C TYR A 19 -6.87 -11.23 -11.32
N ARG A 20 -6.84 -10.29 -10.36
CA ARG A 20 -7.05 -10.57 -8.92
C ARG A 20 -8.35 -11.37 -8.68
N ASP A 21 -9.42 -11.02 -9.36
CA ASP A 21 -10.74 -11.67 -9.21
C ASP A 21 -10.73 -13.13 -9.65
N ALA A 22 -9.84 -13.49 -10.58
CA ALA A 22 -9.69 -14.87 -10.99
C ALA A 22 -9.21 -15.74 -9.82
N TYR A 23 -8.40 -15.21 -8.88
CA TYR A 23 -7.94 -15.94 -7.69
C TYR A 23 -9.07 -16.30 -6.70
N LEU A 24 -10.26 -15.69 -6.82
CA LEU A 24 -11.43 -16.01 -6.00
C LEU A 24 -12.02 -17.38 -6.37
N GLY A 25 -12.09 -17.69 -7.66
CA GLY A 25 -12.49 -19.00 -8.15
C GLY A 25 -11.25 -19.87 -8.26
N GLN A 26 -10.96 -20.70 -7.25
CA GLN A 26 -9.74 -21.51 -7.01
C GLN A 26 -9.12 -22.28 -8.20
N SER A 27 -9.76 -22.25 -9.38
CA SER A 27 -9.23 -22.73 -10.65
C SER A 27 -9.89 -22.04 -11.84
N PHE A 28 -9.21 -22.01 -12.99
CA PHE A 28 -9.81 -21.77 -14.30
C PHE A 28 -9.32 -22.80 -15.33
N THR A 29 -10.01 -22.86 -16.47
CA THR A 29 -9.63 -23.70 -17.60
C THR A 29 -9.39 -22.86 -18.85
N VAL A 30 -8.38 -23.23 -19.64
CA VAL A 30 -8.10 -22.65 -20.96
C VAL A 30 -8.33 -23.74 -22.00
N SER A 31 -9.25 -23.47 -22.93
CA SER A 31 -9.46 -24.32 -24.10
C SER A 31 -8.30 -24.12 -25.07
N GLY A 32 -7.65 -25.22 -25.45
CA GLY A 32 -6.56 -25.20 -26.42
C GLY A 32 -7.05 -24.83 -27.82
N GLU A 33 -8.26 -25.25 -28.19
CA GLU A 33 -8.88 -24.96 -29.49
C GLU A 33 -9.10 -23.44 -29.67
N GLU A 34 -9.60 -22.77 -28.64
CA GLU A 34 -9.83 -21.32 -28.65
C GLU A 34 -8.53 -20.51 -28.53
N SER A 35 -7.49 -21.11 -27.93
CA SER A 35 -6.22 -20.43 -27.61
C SER A 35 -5.07 -20.82 -28.53
N THR A 36 -5.33 -21.57 -29.61
CA THR A 36 -4.32 -22.14 -30.53
C THR A 36 -3.26 -23.02 -29.85
N LEU A 37 -3.55 -23.54 -28.66
CA LEU A 37 -2.67 -24.45 -27.94
C LEU A 37 -3.00 -25.91 -28.29
N PRO A 38 -1.99 -26.80 -28.38
CA PRO A 38 -2.24 -28.22 -28.68
C PRO A 38 -2.88 -28.98 -27.51
N TYR A 39 -2.97 -28.36 -26.33
CA TYR A 39 -3.49 -28.92 -25.09
C TYR A 39 -4.47 -27.97 -24.42
N ASN A 40 -5.41 -28.53 -23.66
CA ASN A 40 -6.22 -27.79 -22.70
C ASN A 40 -5.42 -27.59 -21.41
N LEU A 41 -5.61 -26.47 -20.73
CA LEU A 41 -4.98 -26.22 -19.44
C LEU A 41 -6.04 -26.15 -18.35
N LYS A 42 -5.81 -26.84 -17.24
CA LYS A 42 -6.53 -26.58 -15.99
C LYS A 42 -5.56 -25.98 -15.00
N VAL A 43 -5.78 -24.72 -14.66
CA VAL A 43 -4.95 -23.99 -13.71
C VAL A 43 -5.72 -23.94 -12.40
N SER A 44 -5.14 -24.41 -11.31
CA SER A 44 -5.70 -24.31 -9.97
C SER A 44 -4.68 -23.76 -9.00
N TRP A 45 -5.13 -23.21 -7.88
CA TRP A 45 -4.23 -22.78 -6.83
C TRP A 45 -4.81 -22.98 -5.44
N THR A 46 -3.90 -23.18 -4.51
CA THR A 46 -4.20 -23.28 -3.08
C THR A 46 -3.51 -22.13 -2.37
N ARG A 47 -4.28 -21.37 -1.59
CA ARG A 47 -3.74 -20.29 -0.77
C ARG A 47 -2.96 -20.88 0.41
N HIS A 48 -1.74 -20.40 0.61
CA HIS A 48 -0.89 -20.74 1.75
C HIS A 48 -0.49 -19.46 2.51
N ASN A 49 0.17 -19.65 3.65
CA ASN A 49 0.84 -18.66 4.50
C ASN A 49 0.22 -17.27 4.45
N THR A 50 -0.71 -17.04 5.37
CA THR A 50 -1.34 -15.73 5.54
C THR A 50 -0.63 -14.97 6.64
N HIS A 51 -0.05 -13.82 6.29
CA HIS A 51 0.51 -12.89 7.28
C HIS A 51 -0.30 -11.61 7.30
N LEU A 52 -0.54 -11.10 8.50
CA LEU A 52 -1.05 -9.75 8.71
C LEU A 52 0.14 -8.86 9.03
N PHE A 53 0.22 -7.72 8.36
CA PHE A 53 1.16 -6.67 8.73
C PHE A 53 0.51 -5.31 8.57
N GLU A 54 1.05 -4.35 9.30
CA GLU A 54 0.57 -2.98 9.34
C GLU A 54 1.68 -2.09 8.78
N GLN A 55 1.30 -1.11 7.98
CA GLN A 55 2.20 -0.12 7.41
C GLN A 55 1.56 1.25 7.59
N GLU A 56 2.34 2.17 8.11
CA GLU A 56 1.98 3.58 8.21
C GLU A 56 2.40 4.31 6.94
N ASP A 57 1.45 4.96 6.28
CA ASP A 57 1.70 5.81 5.13
C ASP A 57 1.39 7.27 5.48
N GLN A 58 2.22 8.20 4.98
CA GLN A 58 1.99 9.63 5.14
C GLN A 58 1.26 10.19 3.92
N VAL A 59 0.08 10.74 4.14
CA VAL A 59 -0.78 11.33 3.10
C VAL A 59 -0.80 12.85 3.27
N GLY A 60 -0.51 13.59 2.20
CA GLY A 60 -0.61 15.05 2.21
C GLY A 60 -2.06 15.52 2.27
N CYS A 61 -2.37 16.43 3.18
CA CYS A 61 -3.64 17.14 3.23
C CYS A 61 -3.59 18.36 2.30
N THR A 62 -4.71 18.70 1.65
CA THR A 62 -4.79 19.84 0.72
C THR A 62 -5.02 21.19 1.40
N THR A 63 -5.62 21.22 2.60
CA THR A 63 -6.11 22.46 3.23
C THR A 63 -5.96 22.49 4.75
N SER A 64 -6.27 21.41 5.47
CA SER A 64 -6.05 21.32 6.92
C SER A 64 -5.26 20.07 7.29
N GLY A 65 -4.20 20.20 8.08
CA GLY A 65 -3.40 19.06 8.54
C GLY A 65 -2.35 19.44 9.57
N ILE A 66 -1.56 18.45 10.03
CA ILE A 66 -0.40 18.71 10.89
C ILE A 66 0.72 19.28 10.03
N CYS A 67 1.17 20.49 10.34
CA CYS A 67 2.28 21.12 9.65
C CYS A 67 3.11 22.01 10.59
N SER A 68 4.30 22.39 10.14
CA SER A 68 5.12 23.38 10.82
C SER A 68 4.74 24.78 10.36
N HIS A 69 4.23 25.61 11.27
CA HIS A 69 3.93 27.02 10.97
C HIS A 69 4.95 27.94 11.65
N GLU A 70 5.26 29.02 10.97
CA GLU A 70 6.09 30.08 11.53
C GLU A 70 5.29 30.82 12.62
N VAL A 71 5.80 30.82 13.84
CA VAL A 71 5.26 31.55 14.98
C VAL A 71 6.28 32.57 15.47
N THR A 72 5.80 33.76 15.82
CA THR A 72 6.65 34.76 16.47
C THR A 72 6.53 34.61 17.97
N LEU A 73 7.65 34.41 18.64
CA LEU A 73 7.77 34.37 20.09
C LEU A 73 8.42 35.66 20.59
N LEU A 74 7.96 36.16 21.73
CA LEU A 74 8.72 37.11 22.53
C LEU A 74 9.49 36.33 23.59
N GLU A 75 10.82 36.37 23.51
CA GLU A 75 11.71 35.80 24.51
C GLU A 75 12.25 36.91 25.41
N CYS A 76 11.80 36.93 26.66
CA CYS A 76 12.20 37.94 27.62
C CYS A 76 13.45 37.52 28.40
N LYS A 77 14.29 38.48 28.80
CA LYS A 77 15.49 38.24 29.63
C LYS A 77 15.22 37.52 30.96
N SER A 78 13.95 37.48 31.39
CA SER A 78 13.48 36.70 32.54
C SER A 78 13.39 35.18 32.29
N GLY A 79 13.64 34.73 31.06
CA GLY A 79 13.49 33.34 30.62
C GLY A 79 12.07 32.94 30.24
N LYS A 80 11.10 33.87 30.30
CA LYS A 80 9.71 33.63 29.86
C LYS A 80 9.58 33.83 28.36
N SER A 81 8.80 32.95 27.73
CA SER A 81 8.47 33.01 26.31
C SER A 81 6.96 33.17 26.12
N HIS A 82 6.55 34.04 25.19
CA HIS A 82 5.14 34.29 24.87
C HIS A 82 4.90 34.16 23.37
N SER A 83 3.93 33.34 22.96
CA SER A 83 3.55 33.15 21.55
C SER A 83 2.66 34.26 21.04
N SER A 84 2.85 34.62 19.77
CA SER A 84 2.03 35.60 19.05
C SER A 84 0.54 35.27 19.17
N GLY A 85 -0.26 36.25 19.58
CA GLY A 85 -1.70 36.11 19.81
C GLY A 85 -2.10 35.74 21.25
N SER A 86 -1.14 35.43 22.13
CA SER A 86 -1.42 35.24 23.56
C SER A 86 -1.54 36.58 24.30
N THR A 87 -2.29 36.61 25.39
CA THR A 87 -2.37 37.80 26.28
C THR A 87 -1.01 38.22 26.82
N GLY A 88 -0.10 37.25 27.03
CA GLY A 88 1.27 37.53 27.46
C GLY A 88 2.08 38.26 26.38
N TYR A 89 1.87 37.90 25.11
CA TYR A 89 2.56 38.55 23.99
C TYR A 89 2.19 40.03 23.90
N HIS A 90 0.89 40.34 23.88
CA HIS A 90 0.43 41.73 23.78
C HIS A 90 0.87 42.62 24.96
N ARG A 91 1.11 42.05 26.14
CA ARG A 91 1.57 42.80 27.31
C ARG A 91 3.06 43.16 27.26
N HIS A 92 3.85 42.39 26.53
CA HIS A 92 5.31 42.49 26.51
C HIS A 92 5.87 42.80 25.13
N GLU A 93 5.00 43.11 24.15
CA GLU A 93 5.41 43.35 22.76
C GLU A 93 6.36 44.55 22.61
N ASP A 94 6.15 45.59 23.41
CA ASP A 94 6.97 46.80 23.44
C ASP A 94 8.01 46.80 24.59
N ASP A 95 8.18 45.68 25.30
CA ASP A 95 9.15 45.57 26.39
C ASP A 95 10.57 45.42 25.80
N GLU A 96 11.42 46.43 25.99
CA GLU A 96 12.83 46.44 25.55
C GLU A 96 13.67 45.27 26.12
N ARG A 97 13.14 44.55 27.11
CA ARG A 97 13.77 43.35 27.68
C ARG A 97 13.34 42.06 27.01
N CYS A 98 12.54 42.13 25.95
CA CYS A 98 12.03 40.98 25.22
C CYS A 98 12.40 41.09 23.73
N ASP A 99 13.00 40.04 23.20
CA ASP A 99 13.40 39.96 21.79
C ASP A 99 12.37 39.15 21.00
N LYS A 100 11.96 39.66 19.83
CA LYS A 100 11.13 38.90 18.88
C LYS A 100 11.98 37.83 18.20
N LYS A 101 11.58 36.57 18.32
CA LYS A 101 12.20 35.43 17.64
C LYS A 101 11.18 34.68 16.80
N THR A 102 11.64 34.22 15.66
CA THR A 102 10.85 33.39 14.76
C THR A 102 11.16 31.93 15.04
N ARG A 103 10.13 31.11 15.28
CA ARG A 103 10.24 29.65 15.42
C ARG A 103 9.24 28.95 14.52
N TYR A 104 9.56 27.72 14.17
CA TYR A 104 8.63 26.82 13.51
C TYR A 104 8.10 25.84 14.55
N GLU A 105 6.78 25.82 14.76
CA GLU A 105 6.12 24.89 15.66
C GLU A 105 5.21 23.95 14.85
N ALA A 106 5.29 22.66 15.18
CA ALA A 106 4.41 21.65 14.60
C ALA A 106 3.06 21.69 15.31
N GLY A 107 2.00 21.83 14.55
CA GLY A 107 0.63 21.91 15.08
C GLY A 107 -0.40 21.58 14.02
N PHE A 108 -1.65 21.45 14.44
CA PHE A 108 -2.78 21.32 13.52
C PHE A 108 -3.26 22.71 13.11
N TYR A 109 -3.25 23.00 11.80
CA TYR A 109 -3.67 24.29 11.27
C TYR A 109 -4.70 24.11 10.14
N SER A 110 -5.73 24.97 10.14
CA SER A 110 -6.87 24.87 9.22
C SER A 110 -6.57 25.35 7.79
N ASN A 111 -5.45 26.07 7.60
CA ASN A 111 -5.03 26.69 6.35
C ASN A 111 -3.67 26.17 5.88
N CYS A 112 -3.28 24.96 6.31
CA CYS A 112 -2.00 24.39 6.01
C CYS A 112 -2.12 23.03 5.32
N PRO A 113 -1.45 22.83 4.18
CA PRO A 113 -1.31 21.51 3.57
C PRO A 113 -0.39 20.66 4.44
N GLY A 114 -0.94 20.07 5.50
CA GLY A 114 -0.21 19.22 6.44
C GLY A 114 -0.10 17.77 5.98
N ILE A 115 0.29 16.89 6.91
CA ILE A 115 0.39 15.44 6.67
C ILE A 115 -0.57 14.73 7.64
N ARG A 116 -1.28 13.72 7.14
CA ARG A 116 -2.04 12.73 7.92
C ARG A 116 -1.32 11.39 7.85
N THR A 117 -1.34 10.62 8.92
CA THR A 117 -0.86 9.24 8.93
C THR A 117 -2.04 8.30 8.70
N ASP A 118 -1.95 7.47 7.68
CA ASP A 118 -2.90 6.39 7.44
C ASP A 118 -2.26 5.08 7.87
N LEU A 119 -2.89 4.37 8.80
CA LEU A 119 -2.50 3.02 9.18
C LEU A 119 -3.20 2.03 8.25
N ASN A 120 -2.43 1.45 7.34
CA ASN A 120 -2.92 0.46 6.40
C ASN A 120 -2.63 -0.96 6.91
N ARG A 121 -3.68 -1.78 7.01
CA ARG A 121 -3.56 -3.19 7.39
C ARG A 121 -3.62 -4.04 6.14
N TYR A 122 -2.58 -4.83 5.93
CA TYR A 122 -2.44 -5.69 4.77
C TYR A 122 -2.45 -7.17 5.16
N LYS A 123 -3.00 -7.98 4.26
CA LYS A 123 -2.92 -9.43 4.29
C LYS A 123 -2.01 -9.88 3.17
N THR A 124 -0.85 -10.45 3.47
CA THR A 124 -0.05 -11.14 2.46
C THR A 124 -0.41 -12.61 2.42
N SER A 125 -0.50 -13.15 1.21
CA SER A 125 -0.69 -14.58 0.97
C SER A 125 0.18 -15.02 -0.20
N ASN A 126 0.75 -16.22 -0.10
CA ASN A 126 1.30 -16.91 -1.25
C ASN A 126 0.35 -18.02 -1.70
N TYR A 127 0.55 -18.49 -2.93
CA TYR A 127 -0.27 -19.52 -3.54
C TYR A 127 0.62 -20.56 -4.20
N THR A 128 0.30 -21.83 -3.98
CA THR A 128 0.79 -22.92 -4.81
C THR A 128 -0.11 -22.98 -6.03
N VAL A 129 0.46 -22.82 -7.22
CA VAL A 129 -0.22 -22.87 -8.50
C VAL A 129 0.10 -24.19 -9.17
N THR A 130 -0.92 -24.90 -9.59
CA THR A 130 -0.83 -26.14 -10.35
C THR A 130 -1.43 -25.93 -11.73
N VAL A 131 -0.70 -26.37 -12.76
CA VAL A 131 -1.14 -26.37 -14.16
C VAL A 131 -1.16 -27.79 -14.66
N ASP A 132 -2.35 -28.33 -14.86
CA ASP A 132 -2.55 -29.62 -15.49
C ASP A 132 -2.70 -29.44 -17.01
N PHE A 133 -1.84 -30.11 -17.77
CA PHE A 133 -1.91 -30.17 -19.23
C PHE A 133 -2.80 -31.34 -19.61
N MET A 134 -3.90 -31.09 -20.30
CA MET A 134 -4.90 -32.09 -20.69
C MET A 134 -4.94 -32.22 -22.22
N ASP A 135 -5.24 -33.43 -22.70
CA ASP A 135 -5.44 -33.69 -24.14
C ASP A 135 -6.60 -32.82 -24.66
N SER A 136 -6.37 -32.13 -25.78
CA SER A 136 -7.34 -31.18 -26.36
C SER A 136 -8.62 -31.86 -26.83
N LYS A 137 -8.54 -33.10 -27.33
CA LYS A 137 -9.68 -33.89 -27.82
C LYS A 137 -10.30 -34.76 -26.75
N ARG A 138 -9.54 -35.10 -25.71
CA ARG A 138 -9.95 -35.96 -24.59
C ARG A 138 -9.59 -35.29 -23.26
N PRO A 139 -10.36 -34.28 -22.81
CA PRO A 139 -10.02 -33.46 -21.64
C PRO A 139 -9.87 -34.22 -20.33
N GLN A 140 -10.28 -35.48 -20.26
CA GLN A 140 -10.07 -36.39 -19.12
C GLN A 140 -8.65 -36.97 -19.06
N ILE A 141 -7.88 -36.93 -20.15
CA ILE A 141 -6.52 -37.46 -20.20
C ILE A 141 -5.55 -36.36 -19.82
N LYS A 142 -4.89 -36.54 -18.67
CA LYS A 142 -3.80 -35.68 -18.21
C LYS A 142 -2.49 -36.09 -18.88
N LEU A 143 -1.89 -35.16 -19.60
CA LEU A 143 -0.63 -35.31 -20.32
C LEU A 143 0.57 -34.92 -19.46
N GLY A 144 0.38 -34.02 -18.49
CA GLY A 144 1.44 -33.56 -17.61
C GLY A 144 0.95 -32.61 -16.54
N GLN A 145 1.86 -32.26 -15.63
CA GLN A 145 1.61 -31.29 -14.57
C GLN A 145 2.83 -30.42 -14.36
N PHE A 146 2.57 -29.15 -14.09
CA PHE A 146 3.54 -28.24 -13.49
C PHE A 146 2.99 -27.72 -12.16
N THR A 147 3.86 -27.58 -11.17
CA THR A 147 3.54 -26.94 -9.88
C THR A 147 4.60 -25.90 -9.56
N GLY A 148 4.17 -24.72 -9.10
CA GLY A 148 5.06 -23.67 -8.65
C GLY A 148 4.42 -22.79 -7.59
N GLU A 149 5.19 -21.88 -7.02
CA GLU A 149 4.71 -20.95 -6.01
C GLU A 149 4.68 -19.52 -6.55
N THR A 150 3.72 -18.74 -6.09
CA THR A 150 3.68 -17.29 -6.34
C THR A 150 4.50 -16.54 -5.31
N GLN A 151 5.00 -15.37 -5.71
CA GLN A 151 5.44 -14.37 -4.73
C GLN A 151 4.28 -13.96 -3.81
N TYR A 152 4.60 -13.47 -2.61
CA TYR A 152 3.60 -12.94 -1.71
C TYR A 152 2.79 -11.82 -2.37
N MET A 153 1.48 -11.98 -2.39
CA MET A 153 0.54 -10.98 -2.88
C MET A 153 -0.09 -10.29 -1.67
N ALA A 154 -0.01 -8.96 -1.62
CA ALA A 154 -0.62 -8.15 -0.57
C ALA A 154 -2.04 -7.72 -0.97
N ASP A 155 -3.01 -8.04 -0.12
CA ASP A 155 -4.38 -7.55 -0.19
C ASP A 155 -4.59 -6.52 0.93
N SER A 156 -5.00 -5.29 0.57
CA SER A 156 -5.43 -4.30 1.56
C SER A 156 -6.71 -4.80 2.21
N ILE A 157 -6.72 -4.87 3.54
CA ILE A 157 -7.87 -5.29 4.33
C ILE A 157 -8.66 -4.06 4.77
N GLU A 158 -7.93 -3.07 5.27
CA GLU A 158 -8.48 -1.94 5.98
C GLU A 158 -7.48 -0.79 5.94
N THR A 159 -7.99 0.42 5.78
CA THR A 159 -7.24 1.66 5.93
C THR A 159 -7.89 2.42 7.08
N LEU A 160 -7.15 2.60 8.17
CA LEU A 160 -7.55 3.43 9.29
C LEU A 160 -6.88 4.80 9.11
N CYS A 161 -7.69 5.83 8.89
CA CYS A 161 -7.20 7.20 8.84
C CYS A 161 -6.98 7.68 10.28
N GLU A 162 -5.72 7.80 10.71
CA GLU A 162 -5.41 8.35 12.02
C GLU A 162 -5.19 9.86 11.89
N GLY A 163 -6.23 10.62 12.26
CA GLY A 163 -6.24 12.09 12.21
C GLY A 163 -7.22 12.65 11.18
N HIS A 164 -7.21 13.98 11.02
CA HIS A 164 -8.18 14.70 10.21
C HIS A 164 -7.49 15.49 9.09
N CYS A 165 -7.77 15.18 7.84
CA CYS A 165 -7.71 16.17 6.76
C CYS A 165 -9.16 16.65 6.55
N PHE A 166 -9.44 17.94 6.74
CA PHE A 166 -10.72 18.52 6.33
C PHE A 166 -10.57 18.99 4.87
N LEU A 167 -11.56 18.66 4.03
CA LEU A 167 -11.69 19.15 2.65
C LEU A 167 -12.15 20.61 2.67
#